data_AF-A0A699UQW7-F1
#
_entry.id   AF-A0A699UQW7-F1
#
_cell.length_a   1.000
_cell.length_b   1.000
_cell.length_c   1.000
_cell.angle_alpha   90.00
_cell.angle_beta   90.00
_cell.angle_gamma   90.00
#
_symmetry.space_group_name_H-M   'P 1'
#
loop_
_entity.id
_entity.type
_entity.pdbx_description
1 polymer ?
#
loop_
_entity_poly.entity_id
_entity_poly.type
_entity_poly.pdbx_seq_one_letter_code
_entity_poly.pdbx_strand_id
1 'polypeptide(L)'
;MIPEPGDPNREVPVNETFHVQTDDELTEKEFKQIEADDQAIQTILLGLPEDIYAAVDSCESAQEIWLRVQQMMKGSDIGIQEKKAKLFNEWERFTSTYGESIESYYHRFLKLMNDLK
;
A
#
# COMPACT_ATOMS: atom_id res chain seq x y z
N MET A 1 65.50 -40.68 -14.02
CA MET A 1 64.68 -39.48 -13.73
C MET A 1 65.11 -38.95 -12.37
N ILE A 2 65.08 -37.63 -12.24
CA ILE A 2 66.06 -36.76 -11.56
C ILE A 2 65.87 -36.72 -10.04
N PRO A 3 66.97 -36.63 -9.27
CA PRO A 3 67.07 -35.65 -8.19
C PRO A 3 68.37 -34.85 -8.37
N GLU A 4 68.48 -33.55 -8.06
CA GLU A 4 68.27 -32.87 -6.79
C GLU A 4 68.27 -31.31 -7.03
N PRO A 5 68.57 -30.43 -6.04
CA PRO A 5 67.71 -29.99 -4.94
C PRO A 5 67.67 -28.44 -4.84
N GLY A 6 66.83 -27.91 -3.95
CA GLY A 6 67.08 -26.60 -3.34
C GLY A 6 66.16 -25.48 -3.79
N ASP A 7 65.07 -25.29 -3.05
CA ASP A 7 64.72 -23.94 -2.57
C ASP A 7 63.93 -24.06 -1.25
N PRO A 8 64.45 -23.60 -0.10
CA PRO A 8 63.73 -23.57 1.16
C PRO A 8 62.66 -22.46 1.25
N ASN A 9 62.53 -21.56 0.27
CA ASN A 9 61.63 -20.40 0.35
C ASN A 9 60.39 -20.53 -0.52
N ARG A 10 59.62 -21.62 -0.37
CA ARG A 10 58.24 -21.63 -0.83
C ARG A 10 57.33 -21.01 0.23
N GLU A 11 57.27 -19.68 0.22
CA GLU A 11 56.12 -18.99 0.79
C GLU A 11 54.88 -19.41 -0.01
N VAL A 12 54.06 -20.27 0.60
CA VAL A 12 52.69 -20.49 0.15
C VAL A 12 51.96 -19.17 0.42
N PRO A 13 51.39 -18.49 -0.58
CA PRO A 13 50.62 -17.29 -0.29
C PRO A 13 49.34 -17.75 0.40
N VAL A 14 49.31 -17.63 1.73
CA VAL A 14 48.10 -17.70 2.53
C VAL A 14 47.32 -16.43 2.22
N ASN A 15 46.44 -16.49 1.22
CA ASN A 15 45.42 -15.48 1.02
C ASN A 15 44.16 -15.85 1.83
N GLU A 16 44.31 -15.97 3.14
CA GLU A 16 43.16 -15.93 4.04
C GLU A 16 42.82 -14.46 4.33
N THR A 17 42.21 -13.81 3.35
CA THR A 17 41.41 -12.61 3.60
C THR A 17 40.14 -13.04 4.34
N PHE A 18 40.21 -13.01 5.65
CA PHE A 18 39.04 -13.00 6.52
C PHE A 18 38.27 -11.70 6.25
N HIS A 19 37.33 -11.74 5.30
CA HIS A 19 36.26 -10.76 5.26
C HIS A 19 35.33 -11.05 6.42
N VAL A 20 35.64 -10.44 7.57
CA VAL A 20 34.66 -10.20 8.61
C VAL A 20 33.66 -9.21 8.01
N GLN A 21 32.58 -9.73 7.43
CA GLN A 21 31.41 -8.93 7.08
C GLN A 21 30.73 -8.57 8.40
N THR A 22 31.11 -7.42 8.94
CA THR A 22 30.30 -6.71 9.94
C THR A 22 28.98 -6.30 9.30
N ASP A 23 27.91 -6.52 10.04
CA ASP A 23 26.48 -6.40 9.68
C ASP A 23 26.01 -4.95 9.38
N ASP A 24 26.89 -4.08 8.86
CA ASP A 24 26.76 -2.61 8.94
C ASP A 24 27.15 -1.87 7.62
N GLU A 25 27.01 -2.51 6.46
CA GLU A 25 27.27 -1.87 5.16
C GLU A 25 26.01 -1.86 4.28
N LEU A 26 25.17 -0.83 4.46
CA LEU A 26 24.09 -0.52 3.51
C LEU A 26 24.70 -0.24 2.12
N THR A 27 24.22 -0.94 1.11
CA THR A 27 24.70 -0.77 -0.27
C THR A 27 24.28 0.60 -0.82
N GLU A 28 25.06 1.16 -1.75
CA GLU A 28 24.77 2.48 -2.38
C GLU A 28 23.35 2.56 -2.97
N LYS A 29 22.80 1.41 -3.38
CA LYS A 29 21.43 1.29 -3.89
C LYS A 29 20.38 1.46 -2.79
N GLU A 30 20.60 0.88 -1.62
CA GLU A 30 19.71 1.03 -0.47
C GLU A 30 19.71 2.47 0.04
N PHE A 31 20.88 3.11 0.04
CA PHE A 31 21.00 4.53 0.42
C PHE A 31 20.20 5.46 -0.51
N LYS A 32 20.30 5.24 -1.82
CA LYS A 32 19.51 5.97 -2.83
C LYS A 32 18.01 5.72 -2.70
N GLN A 33 17.62 4.52 -2.30
CA GLN A 33 16.22 4.18 -2.07
C GLN A 33 15.66 4.89 -0.84
N ILE A 34 16.42 4.92 0.26
CA ILE A 34 16.05 5.66 1.48
C ILE A 34 15.87 7.15 1.19
N GLU A 35 16.81 7.76 0.46
CA GLU A 35 16.70 9.19 0.09
C GLU A 35 15.48 9.47 -0.80
N ALA A 36 15.18 8.57 -1.75
CA ALA A 36 14.00 8.69 -2.59
C ALA A 36 12.69 8.53 -1.79
N ASP A 37 12.66 7.61 -0.84
CA ASP A 37 11.51 7.39 0.03
C ASP A 37 11.29 8.57 0.98
N ASP A 38 12.35 9.14 1.56
CA ASP A 38 12.27 10.34 2.40
C ASP A 38 11.70 11.54 1.62
N GLN A 39 12.17 11.76 0.39
CA GLN A 39 11.64 12.81 -0.48
C GLN A 39 10.18 12.58 -0.85
N ALA A 40 9.80 11.32 -1.12
CA ALA A 40 8.42 10.95 -1.43
C ALA A 40 7.50 11.17 -0.22
N ILE A 41 7.91 10.75 0.97
CA ILE A 41 7.18 10.94 2.23
C ILE A 41 6.97 12.44 2.46
N GLN A 42 8.03 13.24 2.40
CA GLN A 42 7.93 14.69 2.61
C GLN A 42 6.98 15.36 1.61
N THR A 43 7.05 14.96 0.34
CA THR A 43 6.19 15.50 -0.73
C THR A 43 4.73 15.13 -0.51
N ILE A 44 4.45 13.89 -0.09
CA ILE A 44 3.09 13.45 0.24
C ILE A 44 2.57 14.22 1.45
N LEU A 45 3.34 14.26 2.54
CA LEU A 45 2.96 14.93 3.79
C LEU A 45 2.63 16.42 3.59
N LEU A 46 3.41 17.14 2.78
CA LEU A 46 3.16 18.57 2.48
C LEU A 46 1.86 18.81 1.69
N GLY A 47 1.35 17.80 0.98
CA GLY A 47 0.12 17.87 0.20
C GLY A 47 -1.13 17.39 0.93
N LEU A 48 -0.99 16.80 2.12
CA LEU A 48 -2.12 16.23 2.86
C LEU A 48 -2.77 17.25 3.81
N PRO A 49 -4.10 17.39 3.79
CA PRO A 49 -4.82 18.10 4.84
C PRO A 49 -4.73 17.34 6.18
N GLU A 50 -4.89 18.09 7.27
CA GLU A 50 -4.54 17.67 8.64
C GLU A 50 -5.35 16.47 9.16
N ASP A 51 -6.58 16.29 8.66
CA ASP A 51 -7.43 15.14 8.92
C ASP A 51 -6.95 13.84 8.25
N ILE A 52 -6.20 13.95 7.15
CA ILE A 52 -5.55 12.82 6.49
C ILE A 52 -4.19 12.52 7.13
N TYR A 53 -3.45 13.56 7.56
CA TYR A 53 -2.18 13.40 8.29
C TYR A 53 -2.35 12.54 9.55
N ALA A 54 -3.34 12.86 10.40
CA ALA A 54 -3.63 12.08 11.61
C ALA A 54 -3.98 10.60 11.33
N ALA A 55 -4.42 10.27 10.12
CA ALA A 55 -4.77 8.91 9.71
C ALA A 55 -3.58 8.10 9.14
N VAL A 56 -2.46 8.77 8.82
CA VAL A 56 -1.24 8.18 8.25
C VAL A 56 0.02 8.37 9.13
N ASP A 57 -0.09 9.11 10.24
CA ASP A 57 0.97 9.36 11.24
C ASP A 57 1.69 8.08 11.69
N SER A 58 0.96 6.97 11.82
CA SER A 58 1.52 5.69 12.24
C SER A 58 2.10 4.82 11.10
N CYS A 59 2.18 5.32 9.86
CA CYS A 59 2.72 4.55 8.73
C CYS A 59 4.24 4.68 8.66
N GLU A 60 4.94 3.57 8.43
CA GLU A 60 6.41 3.52 8.47
C GLU A 60 7.04 3.64 7.07
N SER A 61 6.22 3.56 6.00
CA SER A 61 6.71 3.63 4.62
C SER A 61 5.83 4.48 3.70
N ALA A 62 6.44 5.02 2.64
CA ALA A 62 5.75 5.76 1.58
C ALA A 62 4.62 4.93 0.93
N GLN A 63 4.84 3.62 0.79
CA GLN A 63 3.85 2.69 0.22
C GLN A 63 2.61 2.56 1.10
N GLU A 64 2.79 2.46 2.43
CA GLU A 64 1.67 2.41 3.38
C GLU A 64 0.87 3.71 3.39
N ILE A 65 1.56 4.85 3.42
CA ILE A 65 0.92 6.17 3.35
C ILE A 65 0.09 6.27 2.06
N TRP A 66 0.68 5.92 0.90
CA TRP A 66 -0.02 5.94 -0.38
C TRP A 66 -1.25 5.03 -0.41
N LEU A 67 -1.13 3.80 0.11
CA LEU A 67 -2.24 2.84 0.16
C LEU A 67 -3.36 3.35 1.07
N ARG A 68 -3.01 3.94 2.21
CA ARG A 68 -3.96 4.50 3.19
C ARG A 68 -4.72 5.69 2.61
N VAL A 69 -4.01 6.62 1.95
CA VAL A 69 -4.62 7.75 1.24
C VAL A 69 -5.55 7.25 0.13
N GLN A 70 -5.11 6.26 -0.65
CA GLN A 70 -5.94 5.68 -1.71
C GLN A 70 -7.23 5.05 -1.16
N GLN A 71 -7.15 4.33 -0.02
CA GLN A 71 -8.32 3.77 0.66
C GLN A 71 -9.26 4.87 1.17
N MET A 72 -8.71 5.95 1.72
CA MET A 72 -9.52 7.09 2.18
C MET A 72 -10.24 7.78 1.02
N MET A 73 -9.56 7.98 -0.11
CA MET A 73 -10.14 8.63 -1.29
C MET A 73 -11.17 7.77 -2.03
N LYS A 74 -10.96 6.44 -2.11
CA LYS A 74 -11.94 5.51 -2.71
C LYS A 74 -13.08 5.16 -1.75
N GLY A 75 -12.95 5.50 -0.47
CA GLY A 75 -13.81 5.05 0.62
C GLY A 75 -13.37 3.68 1.14
N SER A 76 -13.67 3.41 2.41
CA SER A 76 -13.47 2.08 2.99
C SER A 76 -14.43 1.06 2.37
N ASP A 77 -13.98 -0.18 2.16
CA ASP A 77 -14.85 -1.31 1.80
C ASP A 77 -16.07 -1.39 2.73
N ILE A 78 -15.91 -1.03 4.00
CA ILE A 78 -17.00 -0.97 4.99
C ILE A 78 -18.08 0.03 4.56
N GLY A 79 -17.70 1.24 4.15
CA GLY A 79 -18.66 2.26 3.71
C GLY A 79 -19.34 1.90 2.38
N ILE A 80 -18.64 1.17 1.50
CA ILE A 80 -19.21 0.64 0.27
C ILE A 80 -20.23 -0.47 0.58
N GLN A 81 -19.89 -1.40 1.46
CA GLN A 81 -20.81 -2.46 1.90
C GLN A 81 -22.01 -1.91 2.67
N GLU A 82 -21.83 -0.90 3.50
CA GLU A 82 -22.93 -0.25 4.25
C GLU A 82 -23.93 0.44 3.30
N LYS A 83 -23.43 1.20 2.30
CA LYS A 83 -24.28 1.78 1.25
C LYS A 83 -25.05 0.69 0.50
N LYS A 84 -24.37 -0.41 0.15
CA LYS A 84 -25.00 -1.55 -0.53
C LYS A 84 -26.07 -2.22 0.34
N ALA A 85 -25.79 -2.44 1.62
CA ALA A 85 -26.73 -3.03 2.57
C ALA A 85 -27.98 -2.15 2.75
N LYS A 86 -27.80 -0.83 2.81
CA LYS A 86 -28.90 0.13 2.90
C LYS A 86 -29.80 0.07 1.67
N LEU A 87 -29.23 0.12 0.47
CA LEU A 87 -29.99 -0.02 -0.79
C LEU A 87 -30.73 -1.36 -0.88
N PHE A 88 -30.11 -2.45 -0.39
CA PHE A 88 -30.74 -3.76 -0.37
C PHE A 88 -31.93 -3.83 0.59
N ASN A 89 -31.83 -3.20 1.76
CA ASN A 89 -32.94 -3.09 2.72
C ASN A 89 -34.09 -2.24 2.14
N GLU A 90 -33.75 -1.11 1.49
CA GLU A 90 -34.74 -0.28 0.79
C GLU A 90 -35.47 -1.05 -0.32
N TRP A 91 -34.75 -1.88 -1.07
CA TRP A 91 -35.31 -2.80 -2.06
C TRP A 91 -36.22 -3.86 -1.44
N GLU A 92 -35.78 -4.53 -0.38
CA GLU A 92 -36.57 -5.57 0.30
C GLU A 92 -37.91 -5.02 0.85
N ARG A 93 -37.89 -3.76 1.31
CA ARG A 93 -39.07 -3.05 1.80
C ARG A 93 -39.84 -2.30 0.71
N PHE A 94 -39.42 -2.40 -0.56
CA PHE A 94 -40.04 -1.66 -1.64
C PHE A 94 -41.41 -2.24 -2.00
N THR A 95 -42.45 -1.53 -1.58
CA THR A 95 -43.84 -1.87 -1.91
C THR A 95 -44.60 -0.62 -2.34
N SER A 96 -45.71 -0.83 -3.04
CA SER A 96 -46.64 0.26 -3.32
C SER A 96 -47.27 0.78 -2.03
N THR A 97 -47.57 2.07 -2.02
CA THR A 97 -48.28 2.73 -0.91
C THR A 97 -49.75 2.93 -1.27
N TYR A 98 -50.65 2.91 -0.27
CA TYR A 98 -52.07 3.07 -0.52
C TYR A 98 -52.38 4.45 -1.13
N GLY A 99 -53.04 4.49 -2.27
CA GLY A 99 -53.32 5.72 -3.02
C GLY A 99 -52.18 6.21 -3.92
N GLU A 100 -51.09 5.46 -4.04
CA GLU A 100 -50.00 5.78 -4.97
C GLU A 100 -50.42 5.59 -6.42
N SER A 101 -50.14 6.60 -7.26
CA SER A 101 -50.35 6.46 -8.70
C SER A 101 -49.33 5.51 -9.31
N ILE A 102 -49.72 4.83 -10.38
CA ILE A 102 -48.83 3.92 -11.12
C ILE A 102 -47.57 4.66 -11.62
N GLU A 103 -47.72 5.91 -12.04
CA GLU A 103 -46.61 6.75 -12.50
C GLU A 103 -45.61 7.05 -11.38
N SER A 104 -46.11 7.41 -10.18
CA SER A 104 -45.27 7.65 -9.00
C SER A 104 -44.50 6.40 -8.57
N TYR A 105 -45.19 5.25 -8.54
CA TYR A 105 -44.58 3.96 -8.23
C TYR A 105 -43.44 3.64 -9.20
N TYR A 106 -43.70 3.78 -10.51
CA TYR A 106 -42.71 3.49 -11.54
C TYR A 106 -41.51 4.42 -11.47
N HIS A 107 -41.72 5.71 -11.19
CA HIS A 107 -40.63 6.67 -11.00
C HIS A 107 -39.71 6.30 -9.82
N ARG A 108 -40.30 5.95 -8.66
CA ARG A 108 -39.54 5.51 -7.48
C ARG A 108 -38.78 4.21 -7.76
N PHE A 109 -39.41 3.26 -8.44
CA PHE A 109 -38.78 2.00 -8.82
C PHE A 109 -37.57 2.24 -9.72
N LEU A 110 -37.71 3.07 -10.77
CA LEU A 110 -36.62 3.41 -11.67
C LEU A 110 -35.45 4.08 -10.94
N LYS A 111 -35.76 4.98 -10.00
CA LYS A 111 -34.72 5.62 -9.16
C LYS A 111 -33.93 4.58 -8.38
N LEU A 112 -34.63 3.70 -7.65
CA LEU A 112 -34.01 2.62 -6.87
C LEU A 112 -33.16 1.68 -7.74
N MET A 113 -33.66 1.32 -8.94
CA MET A 113 -32.92 0.48 -9.88
C MET A 113 -31.65 1.14 -10.44
N ASN A 114 -31.65 2.47 -10.57
CA ASN A 114 -30.46 3.19 -10.99
C ASN A 114 -29.45 3.33 -9.86
N ASP A 115 -29.91 3.51 -8.62
CA ASP A 115 -29.04 3.59 -7.43
C ASP A 115 -28.40 2.23 -7.09
N LEU A 116 -28.98 1.12 -7.56
CA LEU A 116 -28.45 -0.24 -7.41
C LEU A 116 -27.41 -0.67 -8.47
N LYS A 117 -27.29 0.07 -9.59
CA LYS A 117 -26.34 -0.23 -10.68
C LYS A 117 -24.91 0.18 -10.34
#